data_AF-A0A914AIG4-F1
#
_entry.id   AF-A0A914AIG4-F1
#
_cell.length_a   1.000
_cell.length_b   1.000
_cell.length_c   1.000
_cell.angle_alpha   90.00
_cell.angle_beta   90.00
_cell.angle_gamma   90.00
#
_symmetry.space_group_name_H-M   'P 1'
#
loop_
_entity.id
_entity.type
_entity.pdbx_description
1 polymer ?
#
loop_
_entity_poly.entity_id
_entity_poly.type
_entity_poly.pdbx_seq_one_letter_code
_entity_poly.pdbx_strand_id
1 'polypeptide(L)'
;MNLEVTDEELWGCVRQFDVKTLQEFLSKVDVPKSGSKDCLQKRLFYALKLGLPIVPTASNEELSRRESRERKLRFGEQFKLPHPLTLDGWEGTSANLPPITEEKVNHYFRTRNKELEISTDGSKSLGQGRSMAVSRGRVHTVEHHHISDIVGLSYIRGLVVPQTRVHEQPYMVWILVFKKTGVIHQADCHCIAGLSGMCKHVAALLSFVTQQVECGSSESCTSQLQQWHRPSSSNLNQKLKTSAFLKDIKTPKVSSSMCDNRKGRRDMFDPRAVVNKKVRKMRL
;
A
#
# COMPACT_ATOMS: atom_id res chain seq x y z
N MET A 1 -18.82 -39.90 8.89
CA MET A 1 -18.42 -41.18 9.52
C MET A 1 -16.95 -41.01 9.88
N ASN A 2 -16.69 -40.38 11.04
CA ASN A 2 -15.32 -40.09 11.49
C ASN A 2 -14.84 -41.33 12.23
N LEU A 3 -13.94 -42.09 11.62
CA LEU A 3 -13.22 -43.15 12.30
C LEU A 3 -12.34 -42.49 13.37
N GLU A 4 -12.75 -42.57 14.62
CA GLU A 4 -11.91 -42.22 15.77
C GLU A 4 -10.79 -43.26 15.84
N VAL A 5 -9.66 -42.95 15.18
CA VAL A 5 -8.47 -43.78 15.26
C VAL A 5 -7.99 -43.78 16.70
N THR A 6 -7.85 -44.96 17.29
CA THR A 6 -7.41 -45.09 18.69
C THR A 6 -5.94 -44.70 18.83
N ASP A 7 -5.54 -44.19 20.01
CA ASP A 7 -4.15 -43.78 20.29
C ASP A 7 -3.15 -44.94 20.04
N GLU A 8 -3.56 -46.17 20.29
CA GLU A 8 -2.81 -47.41 20.05
C GLU A 8 -2.55 -47.65 18.55
N GLU A 9 -3.57 -47.47 17.70
CA GLU A 9 -3.47 -47.62 16.24
C GLU A 9 -2.59 -46.54 15.61
N LEU A 10 -2.74 -45.29 16.09
CA LEU A 10 -1.89 -44.16 15.69
C LEU A 10 -0.42 -44.43 16.02
N TRP A 11 -0.14 -44.87 17.25
CA TRP A 11 1.22 -45.20 17.68
C TRP A 11 1.80 -46.38 16.89
N GLY A 12 0.99 -47.40 16.61
CA GLY A 12 1.36 -48.55 15.78
C GLY A 12 1.79 -48.14 14.36
N CYS A 13 1.04 -47.24 13.73
CA CYS A 13 1.38 -46.69 12.41
C CYS A 13 2.68 -45.88 12.44
N VAL A 14 2.85 -45.00 13.44
CA VAL A 14 4.04 -44.15 13.57
C VAL A 14 5.33 -44.97 13.73
N ARG A 15 5.26 -46.14 14.37
CA ARG A 15 6.43 -47.01 14.59
C ARG A 15 6.98 -47.64 13.30
N GLN A 16 6.13 -47.80 12.29
CA GLN A 16 6.48 -48.45 11.03
C GLN A 16 7.26 -47.53 10.08
N PHE A 17 7.19 -46.21 10.27
CA PHE A 17 7.91 -45.27 9.42
C PHE A 17 9.43 -45.33 9.59
N ASP A 18 10.12 -45.12 8.48
CA ASP A 18 11.57 -44.95 8.42
C ASP A 18 11.98 -43.52 8.82
N VAL A 19 13.26 -43.32 9.12
CA VAL A 19 13.74 -42.03 9.64
C VAL A 19 13.58 -40.90 8.62
N LYS A 20 13.71 -41.19 7.31
CA LYS A 20 13.56 -40.16 6.27
C LYS A 20 12.12 -39.66 6.17
N THR A 21 11.15 -40.57 6.10
CA THR A 21 9.74 -40.17 6.06
C THR A 21 9.32 -39.42 7.33
N LEU A 22 9.77 -39.85 8.51
CA LEU A 22 9.53 -39.13 9.76
C LEU A 22 10.06 -37.68 9.69
N GLN A 23 11.28 -37.49 9.18
CA GLN A 23 11.87 -36.15 9.03
C GLN A 23 11.13 -35.29 8.01
N GLU A 24 10.66 -35.87 6.90
CA GLU A 24 9.85 -35.16 5.91
C GLU A 24 8.50 -34.70 6.48
N PHE A 25 7.81 -35.55 7.24
CA PHE A 25 6.55 -35.19 7.89
C PHE A 25 6.76 -34.11 8.96
N LEU A 26 7.78 -34.24 9.81
CA LEU A 26 8.07 -33.23 10.82
C LEU A 26 8.48 -31.90 10.18
N SER A 27 9.18 -31.93 9.05
CA SER A 27 9.49 -30.72 8.26
C SER A 27 8.25 -30.03 7.72
N LYS A 28 7.18 -30.79 7.44
CA LYS A 28 5.90 -30.24 7.00
C LYS A 28 5.08 -29.68 8.16
N VAL A 29 5.35 -30.03 9.41
CA VAL A 29 4.54 -29.63 10.59
C VAL A 29 5.27 -28.61 11.47
N ASP A 30 6.38 -28.04 10.98
CA ASP A 30 7.28 -27.12 11.71
C ASP A 30 7.84 -27.67 13.03
N VAL A 31 8.06 -28.98 13.09
CA VAL A 31 8.58 -29.65 14.30
C VAL A 31 10.06 -30.00 14.09
N PRO A 32 10.92 -29.87 15.13
CA PRO A 32 12.34 -30.18 14.99
C PRO A 32 12.62 -31.60 14.47
N LYS A 33 13.44 -31.69 13.42
CA LYS A 33 13.79 -32.93 12.69
C LYS A 33 15.04 -33.67 13.21
N SER A 34 15.69 -33.13 14.25
CA SER A 34 16.92 -33.69 14.81
C SER A 34 16.64 -34.63 15.99
N GLY A 35 17.29 -35.79 16.01
CA GLY A 35 17.23 -36.73 17.14
C GLY A 35 17.29 -38.19 16.73
N SER A 36 17.16 -39.08 17.73
CA SER A 36 17.01 -40.52 17.53
C SER A 36 15.64 -40.87 16.92
N LYS A 37 15.52 -42.06 16.33
CA LYS A 37 14.26 -42.55 15.72
C LYS A 37 13.07 -42.48 16.70
N ASP A 38 13.29 -42.90 17.95
CA ASP A 38 12.26 -42.86 19.01
C ASP A 38 11.78 -41.43 19.31
N CYS A 39 12.70 -40.46 19.31
CA CYS A 39 12.35 -39.06 19.51
C CYS A 39 11.50 -38.50 18.35
N LEU A 40 11.84 -38.85 17.11
CA LEU A 40 11.07 -38.45 15.93
C LEU A 40 9.67 -39.08 15.90
N GLN A 41 9.55 -40.34 16.31
CA GLN A 41 8.27 -41.04 16.42
C GLN A 41 7.36 -40.38 17.46
N LYS A 42 7.88 -40.10 18.66
CA LYS A 42 7.14 -39.37 19.71
C LYS A 42 6.66 -38.01 19.22
N ARG A 43 7.54 -37.24 18.56
CA ARG A 43 7.19 -35.93 18.01
C ARG A 43 6.08 -36.01 16.96
N LEU A 44 6.15 -36.98 16.04
CA LEU A 44 5.12 -37.15 15.02
C LEU A 44 3.79 -37.57 15.63
N PHE A 45 3.81 -38.48 16.60
CA PHE A 45 2.61 -38.91 17.33
C PHE A 45 1.92 -37.73 18.03
N TYR A 46 2.66 -36.92 18.79
CA TYR A 46 2.07 -35.74 19.44
C TYR A 46 1.64 -34.69 18.43
N ALA A 47 2.36 -34.51 17.32
CA ALA A 47 1.96 -33.58 16.27
C ALA A 47 0.61 -33.97 15.63
N LEU A 48 0.41 -35.26 15.35
CA LEU A 48 -0.86 -35.78 14.82
C LEU A 48 -1.97 -35.71 15.87
N LYS A 49 -1.68 -36.10 17.12
CA LYS A 49 -2.63 -36.08 18.24
C LYS A 49 -3.13 -34.67 18.56
N LEU A 50 -2.25 -33.67 18.51
CA LEU A 50 -2.58 -32.27 18.71
C LEU A 50 -3.18 -31.62 17.45
N GLY A 51 -3.22 -32.35 16.32
CA GLY A 51 -3.71 -31.82 15.04
C GLY A 51 -2.93 -30.60 14.57
N LEU A 52 -1.60 -30.61 14.74
CA LEU A 52 -0.77 -29.47 14.38
C LEU A 52 -0.91 -29.15 12.87
N PRO A 53 -1.07 -27.86 12.51
CA PRO A 53 -1.26 -27.48 11.12
C PRO A 53 0.00 -27.76 10.32
N ILE A 54 -0.20 -28.33 9.12
CA ILE A 54 0.87 -28.52 8.14
C ILE A 54 1.26 -27.13 7.64
N VAL A 55 2.55 -26.79 7.76
CA VAL A 55 3.17 -25.64 7.10
C VAL A 55 2.88 -25.74 5.62
N PRO A 56 2.15 -24.79 5.05
CA PRO A 56 1.87 -24.80 3.63
C PRO A 56 3.20 -24.67 2.87
N THR A 57 3.49 -25.61 1.97
CA THR A 57 4.62 -25.46 1.05
C THR A 57 4.39 -24.21 0.18
N ALA A 58 5.44 -23.57 -0.32
CA ALA A 58 5.32 -22.37 -1.17
C ALA A 58 4.32 -22.55 -2.34
N SER A 59 4.27 -23.75 -2.93
CA SER A 59 3.27 -24.10 -3.96
C SER A 59 1.84 -24.09 -3.42
N ASN A 60 1.61 -24.60 -2.21
CA ASN A 60 0.29 -24.65 -1.59
C ASN A 60 -0.15 -23.26 -1.12
N GLU A 61 0.76 -22.42 -0.64
CA GLU A 61 0.46 -21.01 -0.34
C GLU A 61 0.01 -20.26 -1.58
N GLU A 62 0.70 -20.47 -2.71
CA GLU A 62 0.36 -19.80 -3.96
C GLU A 62 -1.00 -20.26 -4.50
N LEU A 63 -1.28 -21.56 -4.44
CA LEU A 63 -2.60 -22.09 -4.77
C LEU A 63 -3.69 -21.48 -3.87
N SER A 64 -3.48 -21.44 -2.56
CA SER A 64 -4.40 -20.84 -1.60
C SER A 64 -4.63 -19.34 -1.85
N ARG A 65 -3.57 -18.59 -2.18
CA ARG A 65 -3.67 -17.17 -2.58
C ARG A 65 -4.49 -17.01 -3.85
N ARG A 66 -4.25 -17.85 -4.86
CA ARG A 66 -5.00 -17.85 -6.12
C ARG A 66 -6.48 -18.14 -5.89
N GLU A 67 -6.80 -19.19 -5.15
CA GLU A 67 -8.19 -19.54 -4.80
C GLU A 67 -8.87 -18.41 -4.02
N SER A 68 -8.15 -17.77 -3.09
CA SER A 68 -8.64 -16.63 -2.33
C SER A 68 -8.95 -15.42 -3.22
N ARG A 69 -8.15 -15.17 -4.26
CA ARG A 69 -8.44 -14.13 -5.25
C ARG A 69 -9.61 -14.50 -6.15
N GLU A 70 -9.70 -15.75 -6.59
CA GLU A 70 -10.83 -16.23 -7.41
C GLU A 70 -12.16 -16.16 -6.65
N ARG A 71 -12.16 -16.37 -5.32
CA ARG A 71 -13.34 -16.17 -4.49
C ARG A 71 -13.86 -14.72 -4.50
N LYS A 72 -12.98 -13.71 -4.63
CA LYS A 72 -13.40 -12.30 -4.72
C LYS A 72 -14.11 -11.95 -6.02
N LEU A 73 -13.95 -12.78 -7.05
CA LEU A 73 -14.62 -12.61 -8.35
C LEU A 73 -16.01 -13.27 -8.37
N ARG A 74 -16.44 -13.90 -7.28
CA ARG A 74 -17.79 -14.43 -7.16
C ARG A 74 -18.73 -13.33 -6.67
N PHE A 75 -19.79 -13.09 -7.41
CA PHE A 75 -20.86 -12.17 -7.04
C PHE A 75 -22.14 -12.98 -6.78
N GLY A 76 -22.50 -13.11 -5.51
CA GLY A 76 -23.52 -14.07 -5.07
C GLY A 76 -23.11 -15.52 -5.31
N GLU A 77 -24.07 -16.44 -5.28
CA GLU A 77 -23.80 -17.88 -5.42
C GLU A 77 -23.60 -18.33 -6.88
N GLN A 78 -24.13 -17.57 -7.85
CA GLN A 78 -24.30 -18.03 -9.23
C GLN A 78 -23.43 -17.29 -10.26
N PHE A 79 -22.92 -16.09 -9.96
CA PHE A 79 -22.19 -15.30 -10.95
C PHE A 79 -20.68 -15.27 -10.67
N LYS A 80 -19.88 -15.71 -11.64
CA LYS A 80 -18.43 -15.52 -11.67
C LYS A 80 -18.11 -14.37 -12.60
N LEU A 81 -17.52 -13.31 -12.05
CA LEU A 81 -17.08 -12.15 -12.80
C LEU A 81 -15.78 -12.47 -13.57
N PRO A 82 -15.60 -11.89 -14.77
CA PRO A 82 -14.36 -12.02 -15.52
C PRO A 82 -13.20 -11.33 -14.78
N HIS A 83 -11.98 -11.85 -14.96
CA HIS A 83 -10.82 -11.28 -14.29
C HIS A 83 -10.45 -9.91 -14.91
N PRO A 84 -10.10 -8.89 -14.12
CA PRO A 84 -9.80 -7.54 -14.65
C PRO A 84 -8.55 -7.45 -15.53
N LEU A 85 -7.75 -8.52 -15.62
CA LEU A 85 -6.62 -8.62 -16.56
C LEU A 85 -7.01 -9.17 -17.93
N THR A 86 -8.14 -9.88 -18.01
CA THR A 86 -8.60 -10.51 -19.26
C THR A 86 -9.64 -9.67 -19.99
N LEU A 87 -10.01 -8.52 -19.41
CA LEU A 87 -10.99 -7.60 -19.97
C LEU A 87 -10.29 -6.57 -20.86
N ASP A 88 -10.93 -6.24 -21.98
CA ASP A 88 -10.55 -5.17 -22.91
C ASP A 88 -11.57 -4.02 -22.81
N GLY A 89 -11.27 -2.84 -23.37
CA GLY A 89 -12.21 -1.71 -23.37
C GLY A 89 -12.20 -0.85 -22.11
N TRP A 90 -11.00 -0.63 -21.55
CA TRP A 90 -10.81 0.23 -20.39
C TRP A 90 -10.86 1.71 -20.77
N GLU A 91 -11.59 2.49 -19.97
CA GLU A 91 -11.75 3.93 -20.14
C GLU A 91 -10.93 4.71 -19.10
N GLY A 92 -10.35 5.84 -19.48
CA GLY A 92 -9.55 6.67 -18.58
C GLY A 92 -10.35 7.35 -17.46
N THR A 93 -9.64 7.79 -16.42
CA THR A 93 -10.18 8.43 -15.19
C THR A 93 -11.10 9.64 -15.46
N SER A 94 -10.92 10.34 -16.59
CA SER A 94 -11.64 11.58 -16.89
C SER A 94 -13.11 11.39 -17.26
N ALA A 95 -13.55 10.15 -17.54
CA ALA A 95 -14.94 9.86 -17.87
C ALA A 95 -15.58 8.98 -16.78
N ASN A 96 -16.72 9.42 -16.26
CA ASN A 96 -17.72 8.57 -15.60
C ASN A 96 -17.26 7.68 -14.42
N LEU A 97 -16.42 8.21 -13.53
CA LEU A 97 -16.10 7.52 -12.28
C LEU A 97 -17.35 7.35 -11.39
N PRO A 98 -17.51 6.18 -10.72
CA PRO A 98 -18.54 5.99 -9.71
C PRO A 98 -18.41 6.99 -8.55
N PRO A 99 -19.52 7.42 -7.92
CA PRO A 99 -19.52 8.43 -6.86
C PRO A 99 -19.03 7.84 -5.51
N ILE A 100 -17.73 7.56 -5.42
CA ILE A 100 -17.07 7.02 -4.23
C ILE A 100 -16.70 8.17 -3.30
N THR A 101 -17.25 8.15 -2.08
CA THR A 101 -16.96 9.13 -1.02
C THR A 101 -16.03 8.53 0.04
N GLU A 102 -15.33 9.38 0.79
CA GLU A 102 -14.47 8.94 1.89
C GLU A 102 -15.22 8.10 2.94
N GLU A 103 -16.48 8.45 3.22
CA GLU A 103 -17.35 7.70 4.13
C GLU A 103 -17.54 6.25 3.68
N LYS A 104 -17.75 6.02 2.38
CA LYS A 104 -17.90 4.66 1.81
C LYS A 104 -16.59 3.89 1.86
N VAL A 105 -15.46 4.56 1.66
CA VAL A 105 -14.12 3.97 1.83
C VAL A 105 -13.91 3.52 3.27
N ASN A 106 -14.19 4.38 4.25
CA ASN A 106 -14.07 4.06 5.67
C ASN A 106 -15.01 2.93 6.09
N HIS A 107 -16.26 2.95 5.61
CA HIS A 107 -17.23 1.88 5.84
C HIS A 107 -16.72 0.54 5.29
N TYR A 108 -16.21 0.51 4.05
CA TYR A 108 -15.65 -0.69 3.45
C TYR A 108 -14.53 -1.30 4.31
N PHE A 109 -13.57 -0.49 4.78
CA PHE A 109 -12.48 -0.97 5.64
C PHE A 109 -12.99 -1.52 6.98
N ARG A 110 -13.98 -0.86 7.61
CA ARG A 110 -14.56 -1.35 8.87
C ARG A 110 -15.31 -2.67 8.69
N THR A 111 -16.19 -2.75 7.69
CA THR A 111 -16.95 -3.96 7.39
C THR A 111 -16.01 -5.11 7.07
N ARG A 112 -14.98 -4.86 6.25
CA ARG A 112 -14.05 -5.91 5.84
C ARG A 112 -13.13 -6.38 6.96
N ASN A 113 -12.70 -5.48 7.86
CA ASN A 113 -11.98 -5.88 9.08
C ASN A 113 -12.87 -6.75 9.99
N LYS A 114 -14.16 -6.38 10.14
CA LYS A 114 -15.11 -7.19 10.92
C LYS A 114 -15.31 -8.58 10.32
N GLU A 115 -15.46 -8.69 9.00
CA GLU A 115 -15.58 -9.97 8.28
C GLU A 115 -14.34 -10.87 8.42
N LEU A 116 -13.16 -10.27 8.57
CA LEU A 116 -11.90 -10.98 8.77
C LEU A 116 -11.52 -11.14 10.25
N GLU A 117 -12.41 -10.75 11.17
CA GLU A 117 -12.20 -10.80 12.63
C GLU A 117 -10.94 -10.02 13.08
N ILE A 118 -10.58 -8.98 12.33
CA ILE A 118 -9.46 -8.09 12.64
C ILE A 118 -9.97 -6.94 13.50
N SER A 119 -9.42 -6.81 14.71
CA SER A 119 -9.85 -5.79 15.68
C SER A 119 -9.54 -4.34 15.28
N THR A 120 -8.74 -4.11 14.24
CA THR A 120 -8.30 -2.75 13.87
C THR A 120 -9.24 -2.11 12.85
N ASP A 121 -9.45 -0.80 12.95
CA ASP A 121 -10.29 -0.05 11.98
C ASP A 121 -9.64 0.21 10.61
N GLY A 122 -8.38 -0.22 10.40
CA GLY A 122 -7.66 0.04 9.15
C GLY A 122 -7.15 1.49 8.99
N SER A 123 -7.27 2.33 10.02
CA SER A 123 -6.85 3.75 10.03
C SER A 123 -5.41 3.97 9.56
N LYS A 124 -4.49 3.06 9.90
CA LYS A 124 -3.09 3.12 9.45
C LYS A 124 -2.95 2.94 7.93
N SER A 125 -3.64 1.94 7.36
CA SER A 125 -3.64 1.70 5.91
C SER A 125 -4.27 2.86 5.16
N LEU A 126 -5.37 3.41 5.69
CA LEU A 126 -6.06 4.57 5.14
C LEU A 126 -5.18 5.83 5.16
N GLY A 127 -4.53 6.13 6.29
CA GLY A 127 -3.64 7.27 6.42
C GLY A 127 -2.43 7.19 5.49
N GLN A 128 -1.79 6.01 5.40
CA GLN A 128 -0.69 5.78 4.45
C GLN A 128 -1.17 5.86 3.00
N GLY A 129 -2.32 5.26 2.68
CA GLY A 129 -2.92 5.30 1.35
C GLY A 129 -3.23 6.72 0.89
N ARG A 130 -3.85 7.54 1.75
CA ARG A 130 -4.11 8.96 1.48
C ARG A 130 -2.82 9.74 1.21
N SER A 131 -1.78 9.53 2.01
CA SER A 131 -0.47 10.14 1.77
C SER A 131 0.12 9.73 0.40
N MET A 132 -0.04 8.46 0.02
CA MET A 132 0.39 7.95 -1.28
C MET A 132 -0.42 8.52 -2.44
N ALA A 133 -1.74 8.68 -2.29
CA ALA A 133 -2.61 9.25 -3.32
C ALA A 133 -2.26 10.70 -3.66
N VAL A 134 -1.93 11.51 -2.64
CA VAL A 134 -1.55 12.92 -2.82
C VAL A 134 -0.11 13.06 -3.34
N SER A 135 0.75 12.06 -3.10
CA SER A 135 2.13 12.08 -3.55
C SER A 135 2.20 11.94 -5.08
N ARG A 136 2.82 12.91 -5.76
CA ARG A 136 2.98 12.89 -7.22
C ARG A 136 3.64 11.60 -7.70
N GLY A 137 3.10 11.02 -8.77
CA GLY A 137 3.66 9.86 -9.48
C GLY A 137 3.52 8.52 -8.76
N ARG A 138 2.76 8.45 -7.65
CA ARG A 138 2.56 7.18 -6.91
C ARG A 138 1.36 6.36 -7.35
N VAL A 139 0.32 7.00 -7.86
CA VAL A 139 -0.84 6.34 -8.47
C VAL A 139 -0.88 6.77 -9.92
N HIS A 140 -0.91 5.80 -10.82
CA HIS A 140 -0.92 6.05 -12.26
C HIS A 140 -1.83 5.06 -12.98
N THR A 141 -2.14 5.38 -14.24
CA THR A 141 -2.95 4.56 -15.16
C THR A 141 -4.26 4.10 -14.51
N VAL A 142 -5.01 5.04 -13.95
CA VAL A 142 -6.31 4.74 -13.34
C VAL A 142 -7.35 4.67 -14.45
N GLU A 143 -7.96 3.50 -14.56
CA GLU A 143 -8.89 3.15 -15.62
C GLU A 143 -10.14 2.52 -15.02
N HIS A 144 -11.25 2.69 -15.70
CA HIS A 144 -12.53 2.12 -15.31
C HIS A 144 -13.09 1.25 -16.45
N HIS A 145 -13.87 0.23 -16.09
CA HIS A 145 -14.53 -0.64 -17.04
C HIS A 145 -15.90 -1.03 -16.53
N HIS A 146 -16.93 -0.86 -17.37
CA HIS A 146 -18.31 -1.24 -17.04
C HIS A 146 -18.54 -2.71 -17.40
N ILE A 147 -18.92 -3.53 -16.42
CA ILE A 147 -19.10 -4.99 -16.64
C ILE A 147 -20.44 -5.26 -17.33
N SER A 148 -21.52 -4.70 -16.80
CA SER A 148 -22.87 -4.82 -17.35
C SER A 148 -23.81 -3.82 -16.68
N ASP A 149 -24.72 -3.25 -17.45
CA ASP A 149 -25.77 -2.34 -16.95
C ASP A 149 -26.81 -3.05 -16.07
N ILE A 150 -26.95 -4.38 -16.21
CA ILE A 150 -27.95 -5.18 -15.47
C ILE A 150 -27.57 -5.30 -13.99
N VAL A 151 -26.30 -5.61 -13.71
CA VAL A 151 -25.78 -5.77 -12.33
C VAL A 151 -25.36 -4.42 -11.75
N GLY A 152 -25.11 -3.42 -12.62
CA GLY A 152 -24.68 -2.08 -12.20
C GLY A 152 -23.29 -2.07 -11.55
N LEU A 153 -22.44 -3.06 -11.87
CA LEU A 153 -21.07 -3.17 -11.36
C LEU A 153 -20.07 -2.59 -12.35
N SER A 154 -18.98 -2.04 -11.81
CA SER A 154 -17.86 -1.51 -12.57
C SER A 154 -16.54 -1.88 -11.89
N TYR A 155 -15.54 -2.15 -12.70
CA TYR A 155 -14.16 -2.26 -12.26
C TYR A 155 -13.47 -0.90 -12.31
N ILE A 156 -12.62 -0.65 -11.34
CA ILE A 156 -11.62 0.39 -11.37
C ILE A 156 -10.28 -0.30 -11.17
N ARG A 157 -9.31 -0.06 -12.03
CA ARG A 157 -7.94 -0.55 -11.86
C ARG A 157 -6.96 0.61 -11.90
N GLY A 158 -5.81 0.39 -11.27
CA GLY A 158 -4.72 1.36 -11.26
C GLY A 158 -3.42 0.69 -10.87
N LEU A 159 -2.32 1.35 -11.23
CA LEU A 159 -0.99 0.94 -10.82
C LEU A 159 -0.52 1.85 -9.68
N VAL A 160 -0.02 1.24 -8.60
CA VAL A 160 0.40 1.94 -7.39
C VAL A 160 1.84 1.61 -7.05
N VAL A 161 2.70 2.62 -7.04
CA VAL A 161 4.13 2.49 -6.74
C VAL A 161 4.33 2.16 -5.25
N PRO A 162 5.16 1.16 -4.90
CA PRO A 162 5.49 0.86 -3.50
C PRO A 162 6.17 2.04 -2.81
N GLN A 163 5.78 2.33 -1.57
CA GLN A 163 6.35 3.46 -0.82
C GLN A 163 7.84 3.30 -0.49
N THR A 164 8.29 2.10 -0.14
CA THR A 164 9.67 1.82 0.29
C THR A 164 10.59 1.38 -0.84
N ARG A 165 10.01 0.89 -1.94
CA ARG A 165 10.73 0.32 -3.09
C ARG A 165 10.27 1.00 -4.36
N VAL A 166 10.50 2.30 -4.43
CA VAL A 166 10.01 3.16 -5.52
C VAL A 166 10.55 2.81 -6.90
N HIS A 167 11.66 2.06 -6.97
CA HIS A 167 12.26 1.59 -8.22
C HIS A 167 11.73 0.21 -8.67
N GLU A 168 10.96 -0.47 -7.84
CA GLU A 168 10.35 -1.75 -8.22
C GLU A 168 9.08 -1.55 -9.06
N GLN A 169 8.64 -2.64 -9.69
CA GLN A 169 7.41 -2.66 -10.47
C GLN A 169 6.21 -2.23 -9.62
N PRO A 170 5.38 -1.30 -10.10
CA PRO A 170 4.14 -0.89 -9.44
C PRO A 170 3.19 -2.08 -9.21
N TYR A 171 2.46 -2.06 -8.10
CA TYR A 171 1.44 -3.05 -7.84
C TYR A 171 0.19 -2.72 -8.64
N MET A 172 -0.32 -3.71 -9.39
CA MET A 172 -1.65 -3.61 -9.97
C MET A 172 -2.71 -3.82 -8.87
N VAL A 173 -3.59 -2.83 -8.77
CA VAL A 173 -4.70 -2.77 -7.83
C VAL A 173 -5.99 -2.71 -8.64
N TRP A 174 -6.99 -3.50 -8.26
CA TRP A 174 -8.32 -3.41 -8.83
C TRP A 174 -9.38 -3.40 -7.74
N ILE A 175 -10.49 -2.75 -8.06
CA ILE A 175 -11.61 -2.47 -7.17
C ILE A 175 -12.88 -2.74 -7.94
N LEU A 176 -13.81 -3.42 -7.30
CA LEU A 176 -15.15 -3.70 -7.80
C LEU A 176 -16.15 -2.83 -7.02
N VAL A 177 -16.91 -2.02 -7.76
CA VAL A 177 -17.78 -0.99 -7.20
C VAL A 177 -19.13 -0.96 -7.92
N PHE A 178 -20.18 -0.62 -7.19
CA PHE A 178 -21.49 -0.35 -7.78
C PHE A 178 -21.51 1.04 -8.43
N LYS A 179 -21.76 1.10 -9.75
CA LYS A 179 -21.69 2.33 -10.57
C LYS A 179 -22.59 3.44 -10.04
N LYS A 180 -23.85 3.12 -9.69
CA LYS A 180 -24.85 4.11 -9.26
C LYS A 180 -24.61 4.61 -7.84
N THR A 181 -24.29 3.70 -6.92
CA THR A 181 -24.20 4.02 -5.49
C THR A 181 -22.78 4.34 -5.04
N GLY A 182 -21.74 3.98 -5.81
CA GLY A 182 -20.34 4.11 -5.40
C GLY A 182 -19.94 3.23 -4.22
N VAL A 183 -20.76 2.22 -3.86
CA VAL A 183 -20.45 1.29 -2.78
C VAL A 183 -19.41 0.28 -3.25
N ILE A 184 -18.35 0.12 -2.47
CA ILE A 184 -17.24 -0.79 -2.77
C ILE A 184 -17.66 -2.21 -2.36
N HIS A 185 -17.61 -3.14 -3.31
CA HIS A 185 -17.94 -4.54 -3.06
C HIS A 185 -16.69 -5.35 -2.70
N GLN A 186 -15.66 -5.30 -3.55
CA GLN A 186 -14.41 -6.05 -3.37
C GLN A 186 -13.22 -5.25 -3.87
N ALA A 187 -12.04 -5.55 -3.33
CA ALA A 187 -10.78 -5.00 -3.80
C ALA A 187 -9.66 -6.01 -3.65
N ASP A 188 -8.65 -5.90 -4.51
CA ASP A 188 -7.46 -6.72 -4.46
C ASP A 188 -6.25 -5.95 -4.95
N CYS A 189 -5.09 -6.35 -4.43
CA CYS A 189 -3.82 -5.80 -4.82
C CYS A 189 -2.79 -6.92 -4.91
N HIS A 190 -1.85 -6.78 -5.84
CA HIS A 190 -0.79 -7.77 -6.04
C HIS A 190 0.24 -7.84 -4.89
N CYS A 191 0.20 -6.93 -3.91
CA CYS A 191 1.11 -6.99 -2.78
C CYS A 191 0.72 -8.10 -1.78
N ILE A 192 1.65 -8.45 -0.89
CA ILE A 192 1.48 -9.50 0.13
C ILE A 192 0.24 -9.24 1.01
N ALA A 193 0.01 -7.98 1.39
CA ALA A 193 -1.13 -7.58 2.20
C ALA A 193 -2.41 -7.34 1.37
N GLY A 194 -2.35 -7.44 0.04
CA GLY A 194 -3.45 -7.11 -0.87
C GLY A 194 -4.59 -8.12 -0.82
N LEU A 195 -4.31 -9.35 -0.35
CA LEU A 195 -5.31 -10.41 -0.26
C LEU A 195 -6.47 -10.07 0.67
N SER A 196 -6.26 -9.24 1.70
CA SER A 196 -7.34 -8.78 2.57
C SER A 196 -8.27 -7.76 1.90
N GLY A 197 -7.82 -7.11 0.81
CA GLY A 197 -8.50 -5.98 0.18
C GLY A 197 -8.30 -4.63 0.91
N MET A 198 -7.50 -4.59 1.98
CA MET A 198 -7.34 -3.40 2.84
C MET A 198 -5.89 -2.93 2.99
N CYS A 199 -5.04 -3.27 2.02
CA CYS A 199 -3.67 -2.77 2.04
C CYS A 199 -3.61 -1.25 1.74
N LYS A 200 -2.49 -0.62 2.10
CA LYS A 200 -2.25 0.80 1.81
C LYS A 200 -2.35 1.17 0.32
N HIS A 201 -2.08 0.24 -0.59
CA HIS A 201 -2.20 0.49 -2.04
C HIS A 201 -3.66 0.56 -2.49
N VAL A 202 -4.54 -0.30 -1.95
CA VAL A 202 -5.99 -0.20 -2.17
C VAL A 202 -6.51 1.13 -1.62
N ALA A 203 -6.10 1.48 -0.40
CA ALA A 203 -6.44 2.76 0.20
C ALA A 203 -5.96 3.95 -0.65
N ALA A 204 -4.77 3.85 -1.27
CA ALA A 204 -4.24 4.88 -2.15
C ALA A 204 -5.08 5.04 -3.41
N LEU A 205 -5.43 3.94 -4.10
CA LEU A 205 -6.27 4.01 -5.30
C LEU A 205 -7.66 4.55 -4.97
N LEU A 206 -8.30 4.08 -3.89
CA LEU A 206 -9.60 4.60 -3.43
C LEU A 206 -9.53 6.09 -3.09
N SER A 207 -8.52 6.52 -2.34
CA SER A 207 -8.34 7.94 -1.99
C SER A 207 -8.09 8.80 -3.23
N PHE A 208 -7.36 8.28 -4.22
CA PHE A 208 -7.14 8.97 -5.49
C PHE A 208 -8.45 9.14 -6.25
N VAL A 209 -9.24 8.07 -6.40
CA VAL A 209 -10.54 8.12 -7.09
C VAL A 209 -11.51 9.06 -6.37
N THR A 210 -11.59 9.01 -5.05
CA THR A 210 -12.42 9.94 -4.26
C THR A 210 -12.01 11.40 -4.50
N GLN A 211 -10.71 11.70 -4.51
CA GLN A 211 -10.24 13.07 -4.82
C GLN A 211 -10.60 13.50 -6.25
N GLN A 212 -10.50 12.61 -7.24
CA GLN A 212 -10.89 12.92 -8.62
C GLN A 212 -12.40 13.18 -8.75
N VAL A 213 -13.23 12.43 -8.01
CA VAL A 213 -14.68 12.63 -7.97
C VAL A 213 -15.04 13.93 -7.25
N GLU A 214 -14.37 14.26 -6.14
CA GLU A 214 -14.62 15.48 -5.35
C GLU A 214 -14.13 16.76 -6.04
N CYS A 215 -12.93 16.72 -6.65
CA CYS A 215 -12.35 17.86 -7.35
C CYS A 215 -12.95 18.09 -8.75
N GLY A 216 -13.65 17.09 -9.30
CA GLY A 216 -14.10 17.11 -10.69
C GLY A 216 -12.94 17.10 -11.69
N SER A 217 -13.27 17.18 -12.98
CA SER A 217 -12.31 17.24 -14.09
C SER A 217 -11.50 18.54 -14.18
N SER A 218 -11.69 19.46 -13.22
CA SER A 218 -11.00 20.74 -13.18
C SER A 218 -9.60 20.60 -12.59
N GLU A 219 -8.58 20.65 -13.44
CA GLU A 219 -7.24 21.02 -13.02
C GLU A 219 -7.33 22.40 -12.34
N SER A 220 -7.05 22.46 -11.03
CA SER A 220 -6.91 23.75 -10.38
C SER A 220 -5.78 24.54 -11.07
N CYS A 221 -5.92 25.85 -11.19
CA CYS A 221 -4.89 26.73 -11.76
C CYS A 221 -3.52 26.61 -11.06
N THR A 222 -3.46 26.00 -9.88
CA THR A 222 -2.24 25.68 -9.11
C THR A 222 -1.69 24.26 -9.37
N SER A 223 -2.44 23.38 -10.02
CA SER A 223 -2.00 22.04 -10.42
C SER A 223 -1.07 22.09 -11.64
N GLN A 224 -1.23 23.12 -12.49
CA GLN A 224 -0.30 23.40 -13.57
C GLN A 224 1.07 23.80 -13.01
N LEU A 225 2.13 23.27 -13.62
CA LEU A 225 3.49 23.64 -13.23
C LEU A 225 3.66 25.16 -13.29
N GLN A 226 4.26 25.71 -12.23
CA GLN A 226 4.64 27.12 -12.17
C GLN A 226 5.33 27.55 -13.48
N GLN A 227 4.70 28.48 -14.20
CA GLN A 227 5.20 28.98 -15.50
C GLN A 227 6.05 30.25 -15.38
N TRP A 228 6.09 30.86 -14.19
CA TRP A 228 6.84 32.08 -13.92
C TRP A 228 8.34 31.76 -14.00
N HIS A 229 9.09 32.52 -14.80
CA HIS A 229 10.52 32.30 -15.11
C HIS A 229 10.87 31.12 -16.03
N ARG A 230 9.93 30.58 -16.83
CA ARG A 230 10.34 29.70 -17.94
C ARG A 230 11.17 30.49 -18.95
N PRO A 231 12.47 30.18 -19.16
CA PRO A 231 13.23 30.81 -20.24
C PRO A 231 12.55 30.45 -21.56
N SER A 232 12.34 31.45 -22.41
CA SER A 232 11.92 31.25 -23.81
C SER A 232 12.78 30.16 -24.44
N SER A 233 12.20 29.31 -25.29
CA SER A 233 12.94 28.26 -26.02
C SER A 233 14.12 28.81 -26.83
N SER A 234 14.09 30.11 -27.17
CA SER A 234 15.21 30.83 -27.79
C SER A 234 16.45 30.97 -26.90
N ASN A 235 16.32 30.83 -25.58
CA ASN A 235 17.38 31.04 -24.59
C ASN A 235 17.97 29.74 -24.01
N LEU A 236 17.42 28.57 -24.34
CA LEU A 236 17.87 27.29 -23.76
C LEU A 236 19.31 26.90 -24.20
N ASN A 237 19.76 27.42 -25.35
CA ASN A 237 21.09 27.18 -25.91
C ASN A 237 22.08 28.33 -25.69
N GLN A 238 21.67 29.42 -25.01
CA GLN A 238 22.63 30.45 -24.65
C GLN A 238 23.41 29.97 -23.42
N LYS A 239 24.71 29.69 -23.60
CA LYS A 239 25.67 29.59 -22.49
C LYS A 239 25.38 30.73 -21.52
N LEU A 240 25.05 30.39 -20.28
CA LEU A 240 24.91 31.35 -19.18
C LEU A 240 26.11 32.30 -19.26
N LYS A 241 25.87 33.56 -19.60
CA LYS A 241 26.89 34.61 -19.53
C LYS A 241 27.25 34.70 -18.05
N THR A 242 28.32 34.04 -17.64
CA THR A 242 28.85 34.18 -16.30
C THR A 242 29.17 35.66 -16.15
N SER A 243 28.36 36.40 -15.40
CA SER A 243 28.69 37.79 -15.10
C SER A 243 30.05 37.75 -14.40
N ALA A 244 31.01 38.52 -14.94
CA ALA A 244 32.38 38.56 -14.42
C ALA A 244 32.42 38.85 -12.90
N PHE A 245 31.35 39.45 -12.38
CA PHE A 245 31.14 39.83 -10.99
C PHE A 245 31.24 38.68 -9.97
N LEU A 246 30.91 37.44 -10.34
CA LEU A 246 30.93 36.30 -9.39
C LEU A 246 32.29 35.59 -9.29
N LYS A 247 33.24 35.89 -10.18
CA LYS A 247 34.54 35.19 -10.20
C LYS A 247 35.53 35.72 -9.16
N ASP A 248 35.36 36.96 -8.71
CA ASP A 248 36.31 37.63 -7.81
C ASP A 248 35.84 37.76 -6.36
N ILE A 249 34.73 37.11 -5.99
CA ILE A 249 34.26 37.10 -4.59
C ILE A 249 35.13 36.13 -3.79
N LYS A 250 36.22 36.63 -3.22
CA LYS A 250 37.00 35.93 -2.18
C LYS A 250 36.25 36.07 -0.86
N THR A 251 35.52 35.04 -0.44
CA THR A 251 34.98 34.97 0.92
C THR A 251 36.14 34.63 1.86
N PRO A 252 36.51 35.52 2.81
CA PRO A 252 37.49 35.15 3.83
C PRO A 252 36.90 34.02 4.67
N LYS A 253 37.62 32.90 4.73
CA LYS A 253 37.28 31.77 5.59
C LYS A 253 37.53 32.22 7.04
N VAL A 254 36.47 32.53 7.77
CA VAL A 254 36.56 32.86 9.20
C VAL A 254 37.10 31.61 9.93
N SER A 255 38.30 31.70 10.49
CA SER A 255 38.82 30.67 11.40
C SER A 255 38.01 30.74 12.69
N SER A 256 37.61 29.59 13.21
CA SER A 256 36.78 29.45 14.41
C SER A 256 37.50 29.80 15.72
N SER A 257 38.51 30.68 15.69
CA SER A 257 39.37 31.00 16.84
C SER A 257 38.99 32.30 17.56
N MET A 258 37.83 32.89 17.28
CA MET A 258 37.23 33.88 18.18
C MET A 258 35.79 33.46 18.51
N CYS A 259 35.69 32.55 19.48
CA CYS A 259 34.46 32.40 20.26
C CYS A 259 34.30 33.63 21.15
N ASP A 260 33.86 34.75 20.56
CA ASP A 260 33.32 35.85 21.34
C ASP A 260 32.00 35.35 21.92
N ASN A 261 32.02 35.11 23.23
CA ASN A 261 30.99 34.42 24.01
C ASN A 261 29.72 35.27 24.22
N ARG A 262 29.28 36.02 23.20
CA ARG A 262 28.00 36.73 23.23
C ARG A 262 26.92 35.81 22.69
N LYS A 263 26.43 34.91 23.55
CA LYS A 263 25.11 34.30 23.40
C LYS A 263 24.05 35.41 23.49
N GLY A 264 23.89 36.18 22.43
CA GLY A 264 22.68 36.98 22.22
C GLY A 264 21.52 36.01 22.17
N ARG A 265 20.54 36.17 23.07
CA ARG A 265 19.34 35.33 23.03
C ARG A 265 18.64 35.51 21.68
N ARG A 266 18.12 34.44 21.07
CA ARG A 266 17.51 34.46 19.71
C ARG A 266 16.40 35.50 19.56
N ASP A 267 15.71 35.80 20.64
CA ASP A 267 14.67 36.83 20.78
C ASP A 267 15.17 38.27 20.53
N MET A 268 16.47 38.51 20.53
CA MET A 268 17.07 39.82 20.29
C MET A 268 17.49 40.05 18.82
N PHE A 269 17.37 39.03 17.97
CA PHE A 269 17.65 39.14 16.54
C PHE A 269 16.45 39.76 15.81
N ASP A 270 16.49 41.08 15.57
CA ASP A 270 15.55 41.77 14.67
C ASP A 270 16.25 42.03 13.32
N PRO A 271 15.81 41.38 12.23
CA PRO A 271 16.42 41.49 10.90
C PRO A 271 16.16 42.84 10.22
N ARG A 272 15.34 43.73 10.80
CA ARG A 272 15.12 45.07 10.26
C ARG A 272 16.37 45.94 10.43
N ALA A 273 16.65 46.76 9.41
CA ALA A 273 17.69 47.79 9.49
C ALA A 273 17.48 48.69 10.71
N VAL A 274 18.56 49.11 11.37
CA VAL A 274 18.52 49.86 12.65
C VAL A 274 17.61 51.10 12.56
N VAL A 275 17.61 51.78 11.43
CA VAL A 275 16.78 52.96 11.12
C VAL A 275 15.27 52.66 11.21
N ASN A 276 14.86 51.41 10.99
CA ASN A 276 13.47 50.98 10.99
C ASN A 276 13.02 50.36 12.32
N LYS A 277 13.90 50.32 13.33
CA LYS A 277 13.56 49.82 14.67
C LYS A 277 12.87 50.94 15.45
N LYS A 278 11.54 50.90 15.52
CA LYS A 278 10.76 51.83 16.36
C LYS A 278 11.12 51.60 17.84
N VAL A 279 11.62 52.63 18.52
CA VAL A 279 11.84 52.62 19.96
C VAL A 279 10.48 52.45 20.64
N ARG A 280 10.23 51.29 21.26
CA ARG A 280 9.07 51.11 22.14
C ARG A 280 9.30 51.99 23.38
N LYS A 281 8.65 53.14 23.46
CA LYS A 281 8.51 53.87 24.74
C LYS A 281 7.68 52.98 25.66
N MET A 282 8.26 52.54 26.77
CA MET A 282 7.46 51.96 27.86
C MET A 282 6.55 53.06 28.39
N ARG A 283 5.25 52.78 28.45
CA ARG A 283 4.32 53.60 29.25
C ARG A 283 4.65 53.34 30.72
N LEU A 284 5.00 54.40 31.43
CA LEU A 284 4.99 54.44 32.90
C LEU A 284 3.57 54.29 33.40
#